data_AF-A0A1S2HUR3-F1
#
_entry.id   AF-A0A1S2HUR3-F1
#
_cell.length_a   1.000
_cell.length_b   1.000
_cell.length_c   1.000
_cell.angle_alpha   90.00
_cell.angle_beta   90.00
_cell.angle_gamma   90.00
#
_symmetry.space_group_name_H-M   'P 1'
#
loop_
_entity.id
_entity.type
_entity.pdbx_description
1 polymer ?
#
loop_
_entity_poly.entity_id
_entity_poly.type
_entity_poly.pdbx_seq_one_letter_code
_entity_poly.pdbx_strand_id
1 'polypeptide(L)'
;MSRVTPRAARLAAWIAIPAALVASGAVVSTASYSAFSATTVNPTNNWTAGTVALTDDDSNTALFTATNLKPGSTAANCITVTSTGSLPSTVKLYGTNASTTNNLAANLNLTVEQGTGGGAGSCTGFTPAATSGTLYTGTVAGFGSTSTNFASGVGTWAPGGGSSEARVYRFTYTVASGAPNTVQGGTASLGLTWEAQNS
;
A
#
# COMPACT_ATOMS: atom_id res chain seq x y z
N MET A 1 -14.51 -72.80 69.23
CA MET A 1 -13.57 -72.49 68.11
C MET A 1 -13.62 -73.64 67.12
N SER A 2 -14.40 -73.54 66.03
CA SER A 2 -14.48 -74.61 65.02
C SER A 2 -13.14 -74.73 64.31
N ARG A 3 -12.45 -75.86 64.50
CA ARG A 3 -11.21 -76.17 63.79
C ARG A 3 -11.57 -76.43 62.33
N VAL A 4 -11.18 -75.52 61.44
CA VAL A 4 -11.28 -75.72 60.00
C VAL A 4 -10.45 -76.94 59.65
N THR A 5 -11.07 -77.96 59.07
CA THR A 5 -10.36 -79.17 58.67
C THR A 5 -9.43 -78.87 57.49
N PRO A 6 -8.25 -79.52 57.40
CA PRO A 6 -7.27 -79.23 56.34
C PRO A 6 -7.83 -79.43 54.91
N ARG A 7 -8.89 -80.24 54.77
CA ARG A 7 -9.62 -80.42 53.51
C ARG A 7 -10.46 -79.21 53.12
N ALA A 8 -11.16 -78.58 54.06
CA ALA A 8 -11.93 -77.37 53.82
C ALA A 8 -11.02 -76.17 53.47
N ALA A 9 -9.86 -76.07 54.14
CA ALA A 9 -8.85 -75.06 53.83
C ALA A 9 -8.26 -75.22 52.42
N ARG A 10 -7.98 -76.47 51.99
CA ARG A 10 -7.52 -76.75 50.62
C ARG A 10 -8.59 -76.40 49.58
N LEU A 11 -9.85 -76.76 49.81
CA LEU A 11 -10.93 -76.46 48.87
C LEU A 11 -11.16 -74.95 48.73
N ALA A 12 -11.11 -74.21 49.85
CA ALA A 12 -11.20 -72.76 49.84
C ALA A 12 -10.04 -72.11 49.06
N ALA A 13 -8.81 -72.62 49.22
CA ALA A 13 -7.64 -72.14 48.47
C ALA A 13 -7.77 -72.41 46.95
N TRP A 14 -8.28 -73.58 46.56
CA TRP A 14 -8.48 -73.94 45.16
C TRP A 14 -9.57 -73.12 44.45
N ILE A 15 -10.54 -72.58 45.19
CA ILE A 15 -11.60 -71.72 44.64
C ILE A 15 -11.19 -70.25 44.69
N ALA A 16 -10.55 -69.82 45.79
CA ALA A 16 -10.19 -68.42 46.00
C ALA A 16 -9.14 -67.93 45.00
N ILE A 17 -8.16 -68.76 44.63
CA ILE A 17 -7.09 -68.34 43.71
C ILE A 17 -7.61 -68.08 42.29
N PRO A 18 -8.34 -68.99 41.63
CA PRO A 18 -8.92 -68.71 40.31
C PRO A 18 -9.95 -67.58 40.36
N ALA A 19 -10.78 -67.52 41.40
CA ALA A 19 -11.77 -66.45 41.55
C ALA A 19 -11.10 -65.08 41.71
N ALA A 20 -10.03 -64.99 42.51
CA ALA A 20 -9.23 -63.78 42.62
C ALA A 20 -8.53 -63.44 41.31
N LEU A 21 -8.07 -64.42 40.54
CA LEU A 21 -7.44 -64.20 39.23
C LEU A 21 -8.44 -63.66 38.20
N VAL A 22 -9.65 -64.22 38.15
CA VAL A 22 -10.73 -63.76 37.26
C VAL A 22 -11.21 -62.37 37.68
N ALA A 23 -11.40 -62.13 38.98
CA ALA A 23 -11.75 -60.81 39.50
C ALA A 23 -10.66 -59.77 39.22
N SER A 24 -9.39 -60.13 39.39
CA SER A 24 -8.25 -59.26 39.08
C SER A 24 -8.17 -58.98 37.58
N GLY A 25 -8.39 -59.99 36.73
CA GLY A 25 -8.44 -59.84 35.28
C GLY A 25 -9.58 -58.93 34.81
N ALA A 26 -10.77 -59.06 35.41
CA ALA A 26 -11.90 -58.18 35.13
C ALA A 26 -11.61 -56.72 35.52
N VAL A 27 -11.03 -56.49 36.70
CA VAL A 27 -10.66 -55.14 37.18
C VAL A 27 -9.53 -54.53 36.35
N VAL A 28 -8.54 -55.31 35.90
CA VAL A 28 -7.47 -54.83 35.02
C VAL A 28 -7.97 -54.56 33.60
N SER A 29 -8.94 -55.36 33.11
CA SER A 29 -9.53 -55.18 31.78
C SER A 29 -10.38 -53.90 31.66
N THR A 30 -10.98 -53.44 32.77
CA THR A 30 -11.69 -52.16 32.82
C THR A 30 -10.78 -50.96 33.08
N ALA A 31 -9.53 -51.18 33.51
CA ALA A 31 -8.57 -50.11 33.82
C ALA A 31 -7.70 -49.68 32.61
N SER A 32 -7.66 -50.45 31.52
CA SER A 32 -6.70 -50.25 30.42
C SER A 32 -7.27 -49.62 29.13
N TYR A 33 -8.39 -48.90 29.20
CA TYR A 33 -8.82 -47.99 28.11
C TYR A 33 -8.44 -46.55 28.45
N SER A 34 -7.14 -46.28 28.39
CA SER A 34 -6.58 -44.93 28.38
C SER A 34 -5.69 -44.80 27.14
N ALA A 35 -6.32 -44.68 25.97
CA ALA A 35 -5.69 -43.96 24.88
C ALA A 35 -6.00 -42.47 25.08
N PHE A 36 -5.33 -41.82 26.05
CA PHE A 36 -5.31 -40.36 26.09
C PHE A 36 -4.47 -39.88 24.91
N SER A 37 -5.12 -39.61 23.79
CA SER A 37 -4.53 -38.81 22.71
C SER A 37 -5.30 -37.51 22.62
N ALA A 38 -4.61 -36.40 22.89
CA ALA A 38 -5.09 -35.07 22.55
C ALA A 38 -4.19 -34.55 21.43
N THR A 39 -4.77 -34.20 20.29
CA THR A 39 -4.10 -33.42 19.25
C THR A 39 -4.55 -31.97 19.41
N THR A 40 -3.60 -31.04 19.45
CA THR A 40 -3.87 -29.62 19.23
C THR A 40 -3.35 -29.27 17.84
N VAL A 41 -4.18 -28.65 17.03
CA VAL A 41 -3.83 -28.23 15.68
C VAL A 41 -3.76 -26.71 15.72
N ASN A 42 -2.58 -26.15 15.44
CA ASN A 42 -2.53 -24.78 14.95
C ASN A 42 -2.78 -24.91 13.44
N PRO A 43 -3.95 -24.48 12.92
CA PRO A 43 -4.24 -24.61 11.49
C PRO A 43 -3.20 -23.86 10.65
N THR A 44 -3.26 -24.00 9.32
CA THR A 44 -2.40 -23.24 8.42
C THR A 44 -2.50 -21.75 8.73
N ASN A 45 -1.43 -21.18 9.26
CA ASN A 45 -1.31 -19.75 9.46
C ASN A 45 -0.98 -19.13 8.11
N ASN A 46 -1.82 -18.20 7.67
CA ASN A 46 -1.64 -17.48 6.42
C ASN A 46 -1.32 -16.03 6.76
N TRP A 47 -0.15 -15.56 6.31
CA TRP A 47 0.23 -14.16 6.39
C TRP A 47 0.31 -13.62 4.97
N THR A 48 -0.50 -12.63 4.67
CA THR A 48 -0.42 -11.87 3.43
C THR A 48 0.18 -10.51 3.73
N ALA A 49 1.21 -10.14 2.97
CA ALA A 49 1.72 -8.78 3.01
C ALA A 49 0.65 -7.83 2.46
N GLY A 50 0.53 -6.66 3.09
CA GLY A 50 -0.27 -5.59 2.52
C GLY A 50 0.44 -4.93 1.33
N THR A 51 -0.31 -4.18 0.53
CA THR A 51 0.16 -3.57 -0.72
C THR A 51 0.25 -2.05 -0.58
N VAL A 52 1.14 -1.47 -1.38
CA VAL A 52 1.16 -0.04 -1.72
C VAL A 52 0.99 0.03 -3.24
N ALA A 53 -0.06 0.71 -3.72
CA ALA A 53 -0.38 0.76 -5.14
C ALA A 53 -1.02 2.11 -5.49
N LEU A 54 -0.53 2.70 -6.58
CA LEU A 54 -1.09 3.91 -7.19
C LEU A 54 -1.50 3.61 -8.63
N THR A 55 -2.60 4.20 -9.06
CA THR A 55 -2.99 4.29 -10.47
C THR A 55 -3.36 5.74 -10.80
N ASP A 56 -3.04 6.19 -12.00
CA ASP A 56 -3.51 7.47 -12.53
C ASP A 56 -4.52 7.27 -13.68
N ASP A 57 -5.18 8.35 -14.10
CA ASP A 57 -6.26 8.33 -15.10
C ASP A 57 -5.86 8.84 -16.49
N ASP A 58 -4.56 8.98 -16.81
CA ASP A 58 -4.09 9.56 -18.07
C ASP A 58 -3.74 8.55 -19.18
N SER A 59 -3.87 7.24 -18.91
CA SER A 59 -3.54 6.16 -19.85
C SER A 59 -2.11 6.25 -20.43
N ASN A 60 -1.16 6.76 -19.64
CA ASN A 60 0.24 6.97 -20.01
C ASN A 60 0.41 8.00 -21.15
N THR A 61 -0.46 9.03 -21.17
CA THR A 61 -0.40 10.14 -22.14
C THR A 61 0.24 11.38 -21.52
N ALA A 62 0.92 12.19 -22.33
CA ALA A 62 1.55 13.40 -21.82
C ALA A 62 0.49 14.41 -21.38
N LEU A 63 0.59 14.87 -20.13
CA LEU A 63 -0.32 15.85 -19.53
C LEU A 63 -0.38 17.18 -20.31
N PHE A 64 0.68 17.53 -21.05
CA PHE A 64 0.68 18.63 -22.01
C PHE A 64 1.38 18.24 -23.31
N THR A 65 0.75 18.55 -24.45
CA THR A 65 1.34 18.47 -25.80
C THR A 65 1.23 19.83 -26.50
N ALA A 66 1.81 20.85 -25.87
CA ALA A 66 1.70 22.22 -26.35
C ALA A 66 2.71 22.53 -27.47
N THR A 67 2.26 23.22 -28.51
CA THR A 67 3.09 23.68 -29.63
C THR A 67 2.84 25.16 -29.89
N ASN A 68 3.75 25.82 -30.62
CA ASN A 68 3.64 27.24 -31.00
C ASN A 68 3.40 28.19 -29.80
N LEU A 69 4.05 27.89 -28.68
CA LEU A 69 3.97 28.68 -27.46
C LEU A 69 4.65 30.05 -27.65
N LYS A 70 4.01 31.10 -27.13
CA LYS A 70 4.53 32.47 -27.09
C LYS A 70 4.51 33.00 -25.65
N PRO A 71 5.20 34.11 -25.34
CA PRO A 71 5.09 34.74 -24.03
C PRO A 71 3.64 34.96 -23.62
N GLY A 72 3.30 34.57 -22.39
CA GLY A 72 1.94 34.61 -21.85
C GLY A 72 1.04 33.42 -22.22
N SER A 73 1.46 32.51 -23.10
CA SER A 73 0.72 31.26 -23.33
C SER A 73 0.61 30.47 -22.03
N THR A 74 -0.60 29.99 -21.71
CA THR A 74 -0.90 29.24 -20.49
C THR A 74 -1.88 28.11 -20.77
N ALA A 75 -1.75 27.01 -20.03
CA ALA A 75 -2.76 25.97 -19.96
C ALA A 75 -2.74 25.30 -18.58
N ALA A 76 -3.86 24.70 -18.21
CA ALA A 76 -3.99 23.88 -17.02
C ALA A 76 -4.60 22.53 -17.36
N ASN A 77 -4.10 21.47 -16.73
CA ASN A 77 -4.63 20.13 -16.84
C ASN A 77 -4.62 19.45 -15.46
N CYS A 78 -5.59 18.56 -15.28
CA CYS A 78 -5.79 17.84 -14.03
C CYS A 78 -5.63 16.34 -14.26
N ILE A 79 -5.16 15.66 -13.22
CA ILE A 79 -4.96 14.21 -13.18
C ILE A 79 -5.40 13.70 -11.81
N THR A 80 -6.08 12.56 -11.79
CA THR A 80 -6.53 11.89 -10.57
C THR A 80 -5.57 10.76 -10.26
N VAL A 81 -4.94 10.82 -9.09
CA VAL A 81 -4.13 9.71 -8.57
C VAL A 81 -4.94 8.97 -7.52
N THR A 82 -5.08 7.67 -7.70
CA THR A 82 -5.86 6.80 -6.82
C THR A 82 -4.94 5.81 -6.11
N SER A 83 -5.01 5.77 -4.78
CA SER A 83 -4.37 4.76 -3.95
C SER A 83 -5.33 3.61 -3.70
N THR A 84 -4.90 2.39 -4.04
CA THR A 84 -5.64 1.14 -3.79
C THR A 84 -4.90 0.20 -2.84
N GLY A 85 -3.80 0.68 -2.26
CA GLY A 85 -2.99 -0.06 -1.30
C GLY A 85 -3.78 -0.45 -0.03
N SER A 86 -3.43 -1.59 0.56
CA SER A 86 -4.01 -2.02 1.84
C SER A 86 -3.26 -1.51 3.06
N LEU A 87 -2.11 -0.87 2.88
CA LEU A 87 -1.32 -0.26 3.95
C LEU A 87 -1.32 1.27 3.87
N PRO A 88 -1.19 1.96 5.03
CA PRO A 88 -0.87 3.38 5.04
C PRO A 88 0.41 3.65 4.25
N SER A 89 0.43 4.75 3.50
CA SER A 89 1.61 5.16 2.73
C SER A 89 1.75 6.68 2.68
N THR A 90 2.93 7.16 2.32
CA THR A 90 3.15 8.57 1.95
C THR A 90 3.33 8.64 0.44
N VAL A 91 2.61 9.54 -0.21
CA VAL A 91 2.70 9.80 -1.65
C VAL A 91 3.50 11.06 -1.91
N LYS A 92 4.50 10.94 -2.78
CA LYS A 92 5.35 12.03 -3.24
C LYS A 92 5.28 12.16 -4.76
N LEU A 93 5.31 13.39 -5.24
CA LEU A 93 5.38 13.73 -6.66
C LEU A 93 6.76 14.32 -6.97
N TYR A 94 7.42 13.79 -8.00
CA TYR A 94 8.69 14.29 -8.51
C TYR A 94 8.75 14.25 -10.03
N GLY A 95 9.72 14.98 -10.58
CA GLY A 95 10.00 15.05 -12.01
C GLY A 95 10.95 13.95 -12.46
N THR A 96 10.74 13.43 -13.67
CA THR A 96 11.63 12.47 -14.35
C THR A 96 11.88 12.92 -15.78
N ASN A 97 12.95 12.44 -16.41
CA ASN A 97 13.23 12.68 -17.84
C ASN A 97 13.17 14.15 -18.27
N ALA A 98 13.64 15.06 -17.42
CA ALA A 98 13.65 16.49 -17.73
C ALA A 98 14.64 16.77 -18.87
N SER A 99 14.19 17.52 -19.88
CA SER A 99 15.04 17.96 -20.99
C SER A 99 14.60 19.33 -21.47
N THR A 100 15.54 20.15 -21.94
CA THR A 100 15.23 21.45 -22.51
C THR A 100 16.24 21.87 -23.57
N THR A 101 15.77 22.60 -24.56
CA THR A 101 16.60 23.32 -25.52
C THR A 101 16.27 24.82 -25.44
N ASN A 102 17.24 25.65 -25.79
CA ASN A 102 17.13 27.12 -25.74
C ASN A 102 16.65 27.68 -24.39
N ASN A 103 16.87 26.93 -23.31
CA ASN A 103 16.47 27.29 -21.94
C ASN A 103 14.96 27.57 -21.77
N LEU A 104 14.10 26.93 -22.57
CA LEU A 104 12.65 27.14 -22.50
C LEU A 104 12.08 26.73 -21.13
N ALA A 105 12.57 25.64 -20.52
CA ALA A 105 12.08 25.15 -19.23
C ALA A 105 12.28 26.15 -18.07
N ALA A 106 13.32 27.00 -18.13
CA ALA A 106 13.52 28.07 -17.14
C ALA A 106 12.60 29.28 -17.37
N ASN A 107 11.92 29.34 -18.51
CA ASN A 107 10.97 30.39 -18.87
C ASN A 107 9.52 29.89 -18.90
N LEU A 108 9.28 28.65 -18.46
CA LEU A 108 7.96 28.09 -18.22
C LEU A 108 7.72 28.11 -16.71
N ASN A 109 6.88 29.03 -16.25
CA ASN A 109 6.38 29.02 -14.88
C ASN A 109 5.47 27.82 -14.69
N LEU A 110 5.64 27.10 -13.60
CA LEU A 110 4.87 25.91 -13.23
C LEU A 110 4.29 26.10 -11.84
N THR A 111 2.98 25.87 -11.75
CA THR A 111 2.25 25.72 -10.49
C THR A 111 1.71 24.30 -10.42
N VAL A 112 1.96 23.64 -9.29
CA VAL A 112 1.41 22.31 -8.98
C VAL A 112 0.55 22.43 -7.74
N GLU A 113 -0.70 22.01 -7.86
CA GLU A 113 -1.66 22.00 -6.76
C GLU A 113 -2.25 20.60 -6.57
N GLN A 114 -2.68 20.31 -5.35
CA GLN A 114 -3.44 19.11 -5.01
C GLN A 114 -4.79 19.50 -4.38
N GLY A 115 -5.80 18.65 -4.57
CA GLY A 115 -7.15 18.96 -4.13
C GLY A 115 -8.16 17.88 -4.47
N THR A 116 -9.40 18.30 -4.70
CA THR A 116 -10.53 17.45 -5.05
C THR A 116 -11.36 18.08 -6.17
N GLY A 117 -12.17 17.30 -6.87
CA GLY A 117 -12.90 17.78 -8.04
C GLY A 117 -12.00 17.91 -9.28
N GLY A 118 -12.59 18.11 -10.45
CA GLY A 118 -11.90 17.90 -11.72
C GLY A 118 -11.76 16.41 -12.07
N GLY A 119 -10.88 16.08 -13.02
CA GLY A 119 -10.52 14.73 -13.44
C GLY A 119 -9.52 14.73 -14.61
N ALA A 120 -9.17 13.56 -15.16
CA ALA A 120 -8.31 13.42 -16.33
C ALA A 120 -8.61 14.47 -17.42
N GLY A 121 -7.63 15.33 -17.71
CA GLY A 121 -7.72 16.31 -18.80
C GLY A 121 -8.70 17.46 -18.58
N SER A 122 -9.32 17.60 -17.39
CA SER A 122 -10.22 18.72 -17.07
C SER A 122 -10.13 19.15 -15.62
N CYS A 123 -9.86 20.44 -15.42
CA CYS A 123 -9.83 21.05 -14.08
C CYS A 123 -11.15 21.72 -13.67
N THR A 124 -12.24 21.49 -14.40
CA THR A 124 -13.54 22.05 -14.06
C THR A 124 -14.00 21.53 -12.69
N GLY A 125 -14.34 22.44 -11.77
CA GLY A 125 -14.73 22.09 -10.41
C GLY A 125 -13.57 21.69 -9.49
N PHE A 126 -12.32 21.78 -9.95
CA PHE A 126 -11.16 21.57 -9.09
C PHE A 126 -11.14 22.59 -7.96
N THR A 127 -11.00 22.08 -6.74
CA THR A 127 -10.88 22.86 -5.51
C THR A 127 -9.57 22.46 -4.82
N PRO A 128 -8.59 23.38 -4.66
CA PRO A 128 -7.36 23.10 -3.93
C PRO A 128 -7.64 22.65 -2.49
N ALA A 129 -6.80 21.77 -1.96
CA ALA A 129 -6.88 21.39 -0.56
C ALA A 129 -6.63 22.61 0.35
N ALA A 130 -7.41 22.74 1.42
CA ALA A 130 -7.30 23.87 2.36
C ALA A 130 -5.91 23.92 3.04
N THR A 131 -5.30 22.76 3.27
CA THR A 131 -3.95 22.62 3.83
C THR A 131 -3.05 21.99 2.78
N SER A 132 -1.88 22.59 2.54
CA SER A 132 -0.91 22.11 1.54
C SER A 132 -1.51 21.96 0.14
N GLY A 133 -2.45 22.83 -0.24
CA GLY A 133 -3.09 22.81 -1.57
C GLY A 133 -2.15 23.17 -2.71
N THR A 134 -1.18 24.07 -2.49
CA THR A 134 -0.12 24.37 -3.44
C THR A 134 1.14 23.60 -3.07
N LEU A 135 1.62 22.76 -3.97
CA LEU A 135 2.79 21.90 -3.77
C LEU A 135 4.07 22.52 -4.32
N TYR A 136 3.96 23.29 -5.40
CA TYR A 136 5.09 23.93 -6.04
C TYR A 136 4.66 25.20 -6.77
N THR A 137 5.54 26.20 -6.73
CA THR A 137 5.46 27.41 -7.55
C THR A 137 6.87 27.80 -7.93
N GLY A 138 7.16 27.84 -9.22
CA GLY A 138 8.50 28.14 -9.73
C GLY A 138 8.54 27.91 -11.23
N THR A 139 9.65 27.38 -11.74
CA THR A 139 9.80 27.04 -13.17
C THR A 139 9.79 25.54 -13.39
N VAL A 140 9.54 25.10 -14.64
CA VAL A 140 9.68 23.69 -15.04
C VAL A 140 11.11 23.20 -14.81
N ALA A 141 12.12 24.03 -15.12
CA ALA A 141 13.52 23.71 -14.86
C ALA A 141 13.82 23.57 -13.35
N GLY A 142 13.24 24.45 -12.52
CA GLY A 142 13.37 24.35 -11.06
C GLY A 142 12.80 23.03 -10.54
N PHE A 143 11.58 22.68 -10.95
CA PHE A 143 10.94 21.45 -10.51
C PHE A 143 11.74 20.20 -10.90
N GLY A 144 12.18 20.14 -12.17
CA GLY A 144 12.95 19.01 -12.69
C GLY A 144 14.36 18.88 -12.10
N SER A 145 14.88 19.90 -11.40
CA SER A 145 16.19 19.85 -10.75
C SER A 145 16.12 19.69 -9.23
N THR A 146 15.04 20.14 -8.58
CA THR A 146 14.89 20.07 -7.11
C THR A 146 14.03 18.90 -6.64
N SER A 147 13.10 18.43 -7.47
CA SER A 147 12.14 17.38 -7.11
C SER A 147 12.39 16.17 -8.00
N THR A 148 13.38 15.33 -7.67
CA THR A 148 13.91 14.31 -8.59
C THR A 148 13.67 12.86 -8.16
N ASN A 149 13.18 12.65 -6.94
CA ASN A 149 12.96 11.32 -6.35
C ASN A 149 12.01 11.43 -5.15
N PHE A 150 11.67 10.30 -4.53
CA PHE A 150 10.79 10.27 -3.35
C PHE A 150 11.24 11.20 -2.21
N ALA A 151 12.54 11.19 -1.86
CA ALA A 151 13.06 11.96 -0.73
C ALA A 151 12.98 13.48 -0.95
N SER A 152 13.12 13.93 -2.20
CA SER A 152 13.06 15.34 -2.62
C SER A 152 11.69 15.75 -3.18
N GLY A 153 10.76 14.81 -3.29
CA GLY A 153 9.46 15.02 -3.91
C GLY A 153 8.54 15.92 -3.09
N VAL A 154 7.62 16.57 -3.80
CA VAL A 154 6.59 17.42 -3.22
C VAL A 154 5.35 16.61 -2.84
N GLY A 155 4.47 17.20 -2.04
CA GLY A 155 3.26 16.53 -1.57
C GLY A 155 3.38 15.95 -0.17
N THR A 156 2.24 15.84 0.49
CA THR A 156 2.07 15.30 1.84
C THR A 156 0.83 14.42 1.93
N TRP A 157 0.29 13.97 0.80
CA TRP A 157 -0.86 13.08 0.80
C TRP A 157 -0.43 11.73 1.38
N ALA A 158 -1.14 11.29 2.41
CA ALA A 158 -0.89 10.03 3.09
C ALA A 158 -2.17 9.21 3.12
N PRO A 159 -2.42 8.35 2.12
CA PRO A 159 -3.51 7.38 2.17
C PRO A 159 -3.40 6.50 3.42
N GLY A 160 -4.53 6.24 4.07
CA GLY A 160 -4.62 5.34 5.23
C GLY A 160 -4.60 3.87 4.85
N GLY A 161 -4.95 3.55 3.59
CA GLY A 161 -5.00 2.19 3.08
C GLY A 161 -6.28 1.44 3.48
N GLY A 162 -6.50 0.28 2.85
CA GLY A 162 -7.67 -0.58 3.13
C GLY A 162 -8.97 -0.10 2.47
N SER A 163 -8.97 1.06 1.84
CA SER A 163 -10.04 1.57 0.97
C SER A 163 -9.43 2.42 -0.15
N SER A 164 -10.16 2.55 -1.26
CA SER A 164 -9.72 3.40 -2.37
C SER A 164 -9.78 4.87 -1.97
N GLU A 165 -8.67 5.58 -2.13
CA GLU A 165 -8.56 7.01 -1.86
C GLU A 165 -8.02 7.73 -3.09
N ALA A 166 -8.61 8.86 -3.46
CA ALA A 166 -8.18 9.63 -4.63
C ALA A 166 -7.75 11.05 -4.25
N ARG A 167 -6.75 11.55 -5.00
CA ARG A 167 -6.29 12.94 -4.94
C ARG A 167 -6.16 13.47 -6.35
N VAL A 168 -6.78 14.63 -6.62
CA VAL A 168 -6.62 15.30 -7.91
C VAL A 168 -5.47 16.29 -7.81
N TYR A 169 -4.64 16.33 -8.84
CA TYR A 169 -3.56 17.29 -9.00
C TYR A 169 -3.85 18.19 -10.19
N ARG A 170 -3.67 19.51 -10.01
CA ARG A 170 -3.75 20.51 -11.08
C ARG A 170 -2.35 21.00 -11.41
N PHE A 171 -1.97 20.88 -12.67
CA PHE A 171 -0.76 21.48 -13.21
C PHE A 171 -1.16 22.67 -14.06
N THR A 172 -0.51 23.81 -13.83
CA THR A 172 -0.67 24.99 -14.68
C THR A 172 0.71 25.44 -15.13
N TYR A 173 0.90 25.59 -16.44
CA TYR A 173 2.09 26.23 -16.97
C TYR A 173 1.75 27.60 -17.56
N THR A 174 2.72 28.51 -17.52
CA THR A 174 2.66 29.79 -18.22
C THR A 174 4.04 30.13 -18.77
N VAL A 175 4.15 30.43 -20.07
CA VAL A 175 5.38 31.02 -20.63
C VAL A 175 5.55 32.41 -20.03
N ALA A 176 6.69 32.67 -19.39
CA ALA A 176 6.99 33.96 -18.77
C ALA A 176 6.78 35.11 -19.77
N SER A 177 6.10 36.17 -19.34
CA SER A 177 5.82 37.33 -20.21
C SER A 177 7.10 38.03 -20.68
N GLY A 178 8.16 37.97 -19.87
CA GLY A 178 9.50 38.48 -20.20
C GLY A 178 10.45 37.46 -20.84
N ALA A 179 9.94 36.33 -21.34
CA ALA A 179 10.80 35.33 -21.97
C ALA A 179 11.57 35.94 -23.17
N PRO A 180 12.91 35.85 -23.20
CA PRO A 180 13.72 36.49 -24.23
C PRO A 180 13.61 35.76 -25.57
N ASN A 181 13.86 36.46 -26.69
CA ASN A 181 13.85 35.85 -28.03
C ASN A 181 14.78 34.63 -28.17
N THR A 182 15.81 34.52 -27.31
CA THR A 182 16.71 33.37 -27.28
C THR A 182 15.99 32.05 -26.96
N VAL A 183 14.78 32.07 -26.38
CA VAL A 183 13.98 30.85 -26.12
C VAL A 183 13.19 30.35 -27.34
N GLN A 184 13.13 31.15 -28.41
CA GLN A 184 12.35 30.80 -29.61
C GLN A 184 12.85 29.49 -30.23
N GLY A 185 11.92 28.65 -30.69
CA GLY A 185 12.23 27.32 -31.23
C GLY A 185 12.72 26.31 -30.18
N GLY A 186 12.78 26.72 -28.91
CA GLY A 186 13.15 25.85 -27.80
C GLY A 186 12.08 24.80 -27.49
N THR A 187 12.51 23.77 -26.78
CA THR A 187 11.68 22.67 -26.29
C THR A 187 11.89 22.50 -24.79
N ALA A 188 10.87 21.98 -24.12
CA ALA A 188 10.94 21.58 -22.73
C ALA A 188 10.09 20.32 -22.54
N SER A 189 10.64 19.32 -21.88
CA SER A 189 9.93 18.11 -21.47
C SER A 189 10.20 17.82 -20.00
N LEU A 190 9.19 17.31 -19.31
CA LEU A 190 9.25 16.90 -17.92
C LEU A 190 8.24 15.76 -17.74
N GLY A 191 8.73 14.58 -17.35
CA GLY A 191 7.90 13.51 -16.82
C GLY A 191 7.49 13.81 -15.38
N LEU A 192 6.31 13.35 -14.99
CA LEU A 192 5.77 13.50 -13.64
C LEU A 192 5.56 12.09 -13.08
N THR A 193 6.05 11.85 -11.86
CA THR A 193 6.00 10.52 -11.24
C THR A 193 5.47 10.65 -9.82
N TRP A 194 4.39 9.92 -9.55
CA TRP A 194 3.90 9.70 -8.19
C TRP A 194 4.45 8.39 -7.67
N GLU A 195 5.01 8.44 -6.48
CA GLU A 195 5.53 7.27 -5.78
C GLU A 195 4.93 7.23 -4.39
N ALA A 196 4.46 6.04 -3.99
CA ALA A 196 3.99 5.77 -2.65
C ALA A 196 4.99 4.86 -1.94
N GLN A 197 5.41 5.23 -0.73
CA GLN A 197 6.20 4.37 0.13
C GLN A 197 5.50 4.20 1.49
N ASN A 198 5.54 2.98 2.03
CA ASN A 198 5.18 2.68 3.40
C ASN A 198 6.44 2.50 4.25
N SER A 199 6.32 2.76 5.55
CA SER A 199 7.38 2.54 6.56
C SER A 199 6.94 1.49 7.56
#